data_AF-A0A941VVZ8-F1
#
_entry.id   AF-A0A941VVZ8-F1
#
_cell.length_a   1.000
_cell.length_b   1.000
_cell.length_c   1.000
_cell.angle_alpha   90.00
_cell.angle_beta   90.00
_cell.angle_gamma   90.00
#
_symmetry.space_group_name_H-M   'P 1'
#
loop_
_entity.id
_entity.type
_entity.pdbx_description
1 polymer ?
#
loop_
_entity_poly.entity_id
_entity_poly.type
_entity_poly.pdbx_seq_one_letter_code
_entity_poly.pdbx_strand_id
1 'polypeptide(L)'
;MTLLTADHVYARELDREAAAGRIAATEAAEHPDRDALTSFLGMPDLDQVECNLQPVPLHPSDRVLLCSDGLYRNLSEAELAEELARPDPQAAAEALLGRALARPQPRQDNLTAVILALGGAGEAMPRSARRRQGWWIGLGVGLLLASAGGAALWWWERQRSEAPAPAIASPPPAPAAPATPPASETPPPTPSPVPAPVQPAIRT
;
A
#
# COMPACT_ATOMS: atom_id res chain seq x y z
N MET A 1 -25.38 5.16 -19.98
CA MET A 1 -25.25 5.33 -18.52
C MET A 1 -25.74 6.72 -18.16
N THR A 2 -25.86 7.06 -16.87
CA THR A 2 -26.20 8.42 -16.43
C THR A 2 -25.07 8.94 -15.55
N LEU A 3 -24.45 10.05 -15.94
CA LEU A 3 -23.41 10.70 -15.16
C LEU A 3 -24.05 11.57 -14.07
N LEU A 4 -23.65 11.37 -12.82
CA LEU A 4 -24.21 12.05 -11.65
C LEU A 4 -23.31 13.16 -11.09
N THR A 5 -22.03 13.16 -11.45
CA THR A 5 -21.04 14.13 -10.96
C THR A 5 -20.53 14.98 -12.12
N ALA A 6 -19.96 16.13 -11.79
CA ALA A 6 -19.27 16.93 -12.77
C ALA A 6 -17.88 17.31 -12.24
N ASP A 7 -16.86 17.13 -13.08
CA ASP A 7 -15.47 17.31 -12.63
C ASP A 7 -15.19 18.78 -12.28
N HIS A 8 -14.42 18.99 -11.20
CA HIS A 8 -13.90 20.30 -10.84
C HIS A 8 -12.51 20.50 -11.45
N VAL A 9 -12.50 20.65 -12.78
CA VAL A 9 -11.30 20.85 -13.60
C VAL A 9 -11.43 22.11 -14.45
N TYR A 10 -10.31 22.75 -14.73
CA TYR A 10 -10.26 24.03 -15.45
C TYR A 10 -10.81 23.92 -16.88
N ALA A 11 -10.74 22.73 -17.50
CA ALA A 11 -11.40 22.42 -18.77
C ALA A 11 -12.85 22.90 -18.84
N ARG A 12 -13.62 22.79 -17.74
CA ARG A 12 -15.03 23.19 -17.75
C ARG A 12 -15.21 24.70 -17.86
N GLU A 13 -14.32 25.47 -17.27
CA GLU A 13 -14.32 26.93 -17.40
C GLU A 13 -13.94 27.32 -18.83
N LEU A 14 -12.85 26.75 -19.36
CA LEU A 14 -12.42 26.95 -20.74
C LEU A 14 -13.53 26.60 -21.75
N ASP A 15 -14.21 25.46 -21.59
CA ASP A 15 -15.29 25.04 -22.47
C ASP A 15 -16.50 26.01 -22.40
N ARG A 16 -16.78 26.59 -21.21
CA ARG A 16 -17.82 27.63 -21.04
C ARG A 16 -17.41 28.94 -21.72
N GLU A 17 -16.16 29.34 -21.62
CA GLU A 17 -15.65 30.55 -22.27
C GLU A 17 -15.66 30.42 -23.79
N ALA A 18 -15.28 29.26 -24.31
CA ALA A 18 -15.39 28.94 -25.72
C ALA A 18 -16.84 28.97 -26.20
N ALA A 19 -17.77 28.38 -25.44
CA ALA A 19 -19.20 28.42 -25.76
C ALA A 19 -19.78 29.85 -25.71
N ALA A 20 -19.23 30.72 -24.86
CA ALA A 20 -19.57 32.14 -24.80
C ALA A 20 -18.86 32.99 -25.88
N GLY A 21 -17.99 32.39 -26.69
CA GLY A 21 -17.23 33.08 -27.74
C GLY A 21 -16.11 33.98 -27.23
N ARG A 22 -15.66 33.81 -25.97
CA ARG A 22 -14.56 34.59 -25.39
C ARG A 22 -13.18 34.10 -25.82
N ILE A 23 -13.04 32.79 -26.02
CA ILE A 23 -11.83 32.13 -26.52
C ILE A 23 -12.17 31.20 -27.69
N ALA A 24 -11.18 30.82 -28.50
CA ALA A 24 -11.40 29.85 -29.56
C ALA A 24 -11.62 28.43 -28.98
N ALA A 25 -12.46 27.62 -29.61
CA ALA A 25 -12.67 26.23 -29.17
C ALA A 25 -11.38 25.39 -29.19
N THR A 26 -10.49 25.65 -30.17
CA THR A 26 -9.17 25.02 -30.26
C THR A 26 -8.25 25.46 -29.12
N GLU A 27 -8.29 26.75 -28.78
CA GLU A 27 -7.52 27.32 -27.66
C GLU A 27 -7.97 26.71 -26.32
N ALA A 28 -9.28 26.56 -26.10
CA ALA A 28 -9.81 25.86 -24.93
C ALA A 28 -9.35 24.40 -24.88
N ALA A 29 -9.41 23.68 -26.00
CA ALA A 29 -9.06 22.27 -26.10
C ALA A 29 -7.56 21.99 -25.86
N GLU A 30 -6.70 22.89 -26.33
CA GLU A 30 -5.24 22.74 -26.28
C GLU A 30 -4.59 23.51 -25.11
N HIS A 31 -5.40 24.12 -24.22
CA HIS A 31 -4.88 24.89 -23.10
C HIS A 31 -3.97 24.03 -22.19
N PRO A 32 -2.76 24.49 -21.84
CA PRO A 32 -1.79 23.69 -21.09
C PRO A 32 -2.29 23.24 -19.71
N ASP A 33 -3.06 24.09 -19.04
CA ASP A 33 -3.64 23.81 -17.71
C ASP A 33 -5.05 23.19 -17.76
N ARG A 34 -5.49 22.66 -18.91
CA ARG A 34 -6.85 22.13 -19.08
C ARG A 34 -7.22 21.07 -18.02
N ASP A 35 -6.26 20.20 -17.67
CA ASP A 35 -6.46 19.14 -16.67
C ASP A 35 -6.24 19.60 -15.21
N ALA A 36 -5.97 20.88 -14.96
CA ALA A 36 -5.76 21.38 -13.61
C ALA A 36 -7.04 21.32 -12.76
N LEU A 37 -6.92 20.83 -11.52
CA LEU A 37 -8.02 20.83 -10.55
C LEU A 37 -8.32 22.26 -10.09
N THR A 38 -9.60 22.62 -10.08
CA THR A 38 -10.08 23.92 -9.57
C THR A 38 -10.60 23.84 -8.14
N SER A 39 -10.82 22.63 -7.62
CA SER A 39 -11.23 22.38 -6.23
C SER A 39 -10.66 21.06 -5.74
N PHE A 40 -9.96 21.08 -4.61
CA PHE A 40 -9.38 19.90 -3.99
C PHE A 40 -9.22 20.09 -2.48
N LEU A 41 -9.21 18.97 -1.75
CA LEU A 41 -8.99 18.99 -0.31
C LEU A 41 -7.58 19.48 0.03
N GLY A 42 -7.48 20.49 0.89
CA GLY A 42 -6.21 21.12 1.28
C GLY A 42 -6.02 22.54 0.76
N MET A 43 -6.95 23.07 -0.04
CA MET A 43 -7.02 24.50 -0.35
C MET A 43 -7.45 25.32 0.88
N PRO A 44 -7.03 26.59 0.99
CA PRO A 44 -7.49 27.49 2.05
C PRO A 44 -9.01 27.62 2.11
N ASP A 45 -9.62 27.75 0.92
CA ASP A 45 -11.06 27.89 0.73
C ASP A 45 -11.55 26.77 -0.20
N LEU A 46 -12.62 26.07 0.19
CA LEU A 46 -13.20 24.95 -0.55
C LEU A 46 -14.63 25.30 -0.97
N ASP A 47 -14.75 26.25 -1.90
CA ASP A 47 -16.04 26.84 -2.26
C ASP A 47 -16.86 25.99 -3.25
N GLN A 48 -16.20 25.11 -3.99
CA GLN A 48 -16.82 24.24 -4.98
C GLN A 48 -16.84 22.79 -4.49
N VAL A 49 -17.98 22.39 -3.90
CA VAL A 49 -18.25 21.02 -3.48
C VAL A 49 -19.49 20.51 -4.21
N GLU A 50 -19.31 19.47 -5.02
CA GLU A 50 -20.41 18.84 -5.75
C GLU A 50 -21.07 17.81 -4.84
N CYS A 51 -22.36 17.98 -4.61
CA CYS A 51 -23.17 17.00 -3.90
C CYS A 51 -24.58 16.97 -4.47
N ASN A 52 -25.15 15.77 -4.57
CA ASN A 52 -26.55 15.63 -4.98
C ASN A 52 -27.45 16.22 -3.88
N LEU A 53 -28.06 17.37 -4.16
CA LEU A 53 -29.00 18.03 -3.24
C LEU A 53 -30.26 17.20 -2.97
N GLN A 54 -30.60 16.31 -3.90
CA GLN A 54 -31.71 15.38 -3.79
C GLN A 54 -31.20 13.94 -3.93
N PRO A 55 -31.75 12.97 -3.18
CA PRO A 55 -31.42 11.57 -3.36
C PRO A 55 -31.74 11.11 -4.79
N VAL A 56 -30.84 10.31 -5.37
CA VAL A 56 -31.09 9.63 -6.65
C VAL A 56 -31.80 8.30 -6.35
N PRO A 57 -33.04 8.08 -6.82
CA PRO A 57 -33.73 6.81 -6.62
C PRO A 57 -33.01 5.70 -7.37
N LEU A 58 -32.75 4.57 -6.69
CA LEU A 58 -32.19 3.37 -7.29
C LEU A 58 -33.27 2.30 -7.42
N HIS A 59 -33.33 1.66 -8.57
CA HIS A 59 -34.22 0.56 -8.90
C HIS A 59 -33.47 -0.78 -8.87
N PRO A 60 -34.19 -1.91 -8.66
CA PRO A 60 -33.59 -3.24 -8.82
C PRO A 60 -32.82 -3.35 -10.13
N SER A 61 -31.65 -4.00 -10.08
CA SER A 61 -30.71 -4.12 -11.20
C SER A 61 -29.91 -2.86 -11.56
N ASP A 62 -30.13 -1.72 -10.88
CA ASP A 62 -29.26 -0.55 -11.01
C ASP A 62 -27.86 -0.82 -10.45
N ARG A 63 -26.90 -0.16 -11.08
CA ARG A 63 -25.48 -0.21 -10.71
C ARG A 63 -24.92 1.19 -10.62
N VAL A 64 -24.22 1.46 -9.53
CA VAL A 64 -23.52 2.71 -9.30
C VAL A 64 -22.03 2.44 -9.39
N LEU A 65 -21.36 3.14 -10.30
CA LEU A 65 -19.91 3.14 -10.44
C LEU A 65 -19.35 4.44 -9.84
N LEU A 66 -18.48 4.30 -8.84
CA LEU A 66 -17.58 5.37 -8.41
C LEU A 66 -16.18 4.99 -8.89
N CYS A 67 -15.51 5.89 -9.60
CA CYS A 67 -14.18 5.61 -10.14
C CYS A 67 -13.30 6.87 -10.18
N SER A 68 -11.98 6.66 -10.25
CA SER A 68 -11.03 7.72 -10.54
C SER A 68 -10.97 8.03 -12.04
N ASP A 69 -10.42 9.19 -12.37
CA ASP A 69 -10.17 9.66 -13.74
C ASP A 69 -9.20 8.79 -14.53
N GLY A 70 -8.25 8.15 -13.84
CA GLY A 70 -7.45 7.08 -14.44
C GLY A 70 -8.30 5.99 -15.11
N LEU A 71 -9.54 5.73 -14.65
CA LEU A 71 -10.41 4.73 -15.26
C LEU A 71 -11.22 5.29 -16.43
N TYR A 72 -12.01 6.35 -16.21
CA TYR A 72 -12.98 6.82 -17.22
C TYR A 72 -12.33 7.59 -18.38
N ARG A 73 -11.09 8.07 -18.24
CA ARG A 73 -10.31 8.61 -19.36
C ARG A 73 -9.79 7.52 -20.30
N ASN A 74 -9.75 6.27 -19.84
CA ASN A 74 -9.13 5.14 -20.54
C ASN A 74 -10.13 4.23 -21.25
N LEU A 75 -11.38 4.26 -20.81
CA LEU A 75 -12.46 3.42 -21.32
C LEU A 75 -13.60 4.30 -21.81
N SER A 76 -14.17 3.97 -22.97
CA SER A 76 -15.35 4.68 -23.45
C SER A 76 -16.60 4.29 -22.64
N GLU A 77 -17.64 5.11 -22.68
CA GLU A 77 -18.90 4.83 -21.98
C GLU A 77 -19.50 3.46 -22.35
N ALA A 78 -19.37 3.05 -23.61
CA ALA A 78 -19.84 1.75 -24.08
C ALA A 78 -19.10 0.59 -23.39
N GLU A 79 -17.80 0.75 -23.17
CA GLU A 79 -16.96 -0.27 -22.51
C GLU A 79 -17.22 -0.33 -21.02
N LEU A 80 -17.41 0.84 -20.39
CA LEU A 80 -17.85 0.90 -19.00
C LEU A 80 -19.18 0.17 -18.84
N ALA A 81 -20.16 0.45 -19.71
CA ALA A 81 -21.47 -0.20 -19.68
C ALA A 81 -21.38 -1.71 -19.91
N GLU A 82 -20.54 -2.16 -20.85
CA GLU A 82 -20.31 -3.59 -21.13
C GLU A 82 -19.80 -4.33 -19.89
N GLU A 83 -18.75 -3.83 -19.24
CA GLU A 83 -18.19 -4.50 -18.06
C GLU A 83 -19.11 -4.40 -16.84
N LEU A 84 -19.84 -3.28 -16.69
CA LEU A 84 -20.81 -3.11 -15.61
C LEU A 84 -21.99 -4.08 -15.70
N ALA A 85 -22.32 -4.60 -16.87
CA ALA A 85 -23.41 -5.56 -17.07
C ALA A 85 -23.13 -6.96 -16.46
N ARG A 86 -21.89 -7.25 -16.04
CA ARG A 86 -21.53 -8.54 -15.42
C ARG A 86 -22.28 -8.79 -14.11
N PRO A 87 -22.83 -9.99 -13.85
CA PRO A 87 -23.63 -10.25 -12.65
C PRO A 87 -22.89 -9.97 -11.33
N ASP A 88 -21.65 -10.45 -11.19
CA ASP A 88 -20.83 -10.22 -10.00
C ASP A 88 -20.16 -8.83 -10.05
N PRO A 89 -20.47 -7.92 -9.10
CA PRO A 89 -19.87 -6.58 -9.06
C PRO A 89 -18.35 -6.63 -8.86
N GLN A 90 -17.81 -7.64 -8.17
CA GLN A 90 -16.37 -7.77 -8.01
C GLN A 90 -15.70 -8.14 -9.34
N ALA A 91 -16.24 -9.13 -10.06
CA ALA A 91 -15.76 -9.47 -11.40
C ALA A 91 -15.89 -8.30 -12.38
N ALA A 92 -16.93 -7.48 -12.26
CA ALA A 92 -17.08 -6.25 -13.04
C ALA A 92 -15.95 -5.25 -12.78
N ALA A 93 -15.62 -4.99 -11.51
CA ALA A 93 -14.53 -4.09 -11.14
C ALA A 93 -13.17 -4.61 -11.63
N GLU A 94 -12.91 -5.91 -11.47
CA GLU A 94 -11.68 -6.55 -11.95
C GLU A 94 -11.54 -6.48 -13.47
N ALA A 95 -12.65 -6.68 -14.20
CA ALA A 95 -12.66 -6.59 -15.65
C ALA A 95 -12.42 -5.16 -16.15
N LEU A 96 -13.03 -4.16 -15.51
CA LEU A 96 -12.77 -2.73 -15.80
C LEU A 96 -11.28 -2.39 -15.64
N LEU A 97 -10.69 -2.76 -14.50
CA LEU A 97 -9.27 -2.52 -14.25
C LEU A 97 -8.39 -3.28 -15.26
N GLY A 98 -8.70 -4.55 -15.52
CA GLY A 98 -7.96 -5.36 -16.48
C GLY A 98 -7.98 -4.77 -17.90
N ARG A 99 -9.14 -4.29 -18.35
CA ARG A 99 -9.31 -3.66 -19.66
C ARG A 99 -8.56 -2.34 -19.77
N ALA A 100 -8.60 -1.52 -18.72
CA ALA A 100 -7.84 -0.26 -18.67
C ALA A 100 -6.32 -0.50 -18.64
N LEU A 101 -5.85 -1.53 -17.93
CA LEU A 101 -4.43 -1.90 -17.85
C LEU A 101 -3.89 -2.55 -19.12
N ALA A 102 -4.74 -3.21 -19.92
CA ALA A 102 -4.34 -3.82 -21.18
C ALA A 102 -3.97 -2.80 -22.27
N ARG A 103 -4.31 -1.53 -22.08
CA ARG A 103 -3.98 -0.44 -23.01
C ARG A 103 -2.70 0.26 -22.56
N PRO A 104 -1.61 0.19 -23.34
CA PRO A 104 -0.42 0.96 -23.02
C PRO A 104 -0.72 2.45 -23.18
N GLN A 105 -0.56 3.21 -22.10
CA GLN A 105 -0.64 4.66 -22.12
C GLN A 105 0.67 5.28 -21.62
N PRO A 106 1.16 6.36 -22.27
CA PRO A 106 2.36 7.05 -21.84
C PRO A 106 2.31 7.56 -20.40
N ARG A 107 1.11 7.77 -19.86
CA ARG A 107 0.86 8.43 -18.57
C ARG A 107 -0.35 7.84 -17.85
N GLN A 108 -0.35 6.52 -17.67
CA GLN A 108 -1.38 5.80 -16.92
C GLN A 108 -1.41 6.30 -15.46
N ASP A 109 -2.58 6.77 -15.01
CA ASP A 109 -2.81 7.13 -13.61
C ASP A 109 -3.27 5.91 -12.79
N ASN A 110 -3.39 6.09 -11.47
CA ASN A 110 -3.96 5.15 -10.54
C ASN A 110 -5.41 4.83 -10.91
N LEU A 111 -5.70 3.53 -11.02
CA LEU A 111 -7.03 3.02 -11.33
C LEU A 111 -7.75 2.63 -10.04
N THR A 112 -8.85 3.32 -9.75
CA THR A 112 -9.75 2.99 -8.64
C THR A 112 -11.17 2.83 -9.16
N ALA A 113 -11.85 1.76 -8.75
CA ALA A 113 -13.25 1.50 -9.07
C ALA A 113 -13.97 0.88 -7.87
N VAL A 114 -15.18 1.37 -7.61
CA VAL A 114 -16.11 0.83 -6.61
C VAL A 114 -17.46 0.66 -7.30
N ILE A 115 -18.02 -0.54 -7.25
CA ILE A 115 -19.31 -0.87 -7.85
C ILE A 115 -20.28 -1.25 -6.75
N LEU A 116 -21.39 -0.53 -6.68
CA LEU A 116 -22.55 -0.90 -5.89
C LEU A 116 -23.62 -1.46 -6.83
N ALA A 117 -24.06 -2.69 -6.58
CA ALA A 117 -25.12 -3.34 -7.34
C ALA A 117 -26.32 -3.58 -6.43
N LEU A 118 -27.50 -3.11 -6.84
CA LEU A 118 -28.72 -3.35 -6.11
C LEU A 118 -29.34 -4.69 -6.54
N GLY A 119 -29.35 -5.65 -5.63
CA GLY A 119 -29.92 -6.98 -5.88
C GLY A 119 -31.42 -6.92 -6.17
N GLY A 120 -31.88 -7.71 -7.14
CA GLY A 120 -33.30 -7.90 -7.39
C GLY A 120 -33.98 -8.64 -6.24
N ALA A 121 -35.27 -8.39 -6.02
CA ALA A 121 -36.07 -9.14 -5.05
C ALA A 121 -36.10 -10.64 -5.44
N GLY A 122 -35.23 -11.43 -4.83
CA GLY A 122 -35.14 -12.89 -5.04
C GLY A 122 -33.81 -13.41 -5.59
N GLU A 123 -32.88 -12.54 -6.02
CA GLU A 123 -31.54 -12.98 -6.42
C GLU A 123 -30.59 -12.95 -5.22
N ALA A 124 -30.13 -14.13 -4.80
CA ALA A 124 -29.02 -14.24 -3.87
C ALA A 124 -27.76 -13.71 -4.57
N MET A 125 -27.32 -12.50 -4.21
CA MET A 125 -26.08 -11.93 -4.73
C MET A 125 -24.95 -12.93 -4.43
N PRO A 126 -24.22 -13.42 -5.46
CA PRO A 126 -23.09 -14.29 -5.21
C PRO A 126 -22.10 -13.50 -4.36
N ARG A 127 -21.90 -13.93 -3.10
CA ARG A 127 -20.84 -13.37 -2.28
C ARG A 127 -19.55 -13.70 -3.01
N SER A 128 -18.88 -12.70 -3.57
CA SER A 128 -17.59 -12.86 -4.22
C SER A 128 -16.69 -13.60 -3.23
N ALA A 129 -16.43 -14.88 -3.48
CA ALA A 129 -15.49 -15.65 -2.69
C ALA A 129 -14.15 -14.96 -2.87
N ARG A 130 -13.67 -14.27 -1.82
CA ARG A 130 -12.43 -13.49 -1.83
C ARG A 130 -11.35 -14.33 -2.51
N ARG A 131 -11.06 -14.01 -3.77
CA ARG A 131 -10.14 -14.77 -4.60
C ARG A 131 -8.77 -14.64 -3.94
N ARG A 132 -8.24 -15.72 -3.35
CA ARG A 132 -6.95 -15.74 -2.65
C ARG A 132 -5.81 -15.64 -3.67
N GLN A 133 -5.69 -14.49 -4.33
CA GLN A 133 -4.64 -14.20 -5.29
C GLN A 133 -3.40 -13.71 -4.54
N GLY A 134 -2.69 -14.63 -3.89
CA GLY A 134 -1.50 -14.32 -3.09
C GLY A 134 -0.58 -15.49 -2.75
N TRP A 135 -0.98 -16.73 -3.05
CA TRP A 135 -0.14 -17.90 -2.75
C TRP A 135 1.18 -17.95 -3.54
N TRP A 136 1.21 -17.41 -4.76
CA TRP A 136 2.44 -17.32 -5.55
C TRP A 136 3.46 -16.33 -4.98
N ILE A 137 3.02 -15.28 -4.27
CA ILE A 137 3.90 -14.32 -3.59
C ILE A 137 4.62 -15.01 -2.42
N GLY A 138 3.90 -15.84 -1.66
CA GLY A 138 4.48 -16.65 -0.60
C GLY A 138 5.50 -17.67 -1.11
N LEU A 139 5.23 -18.31 -2.25
CA LEU A 139 6.16 -19.22 -2.92
C LEU A 139 7.43 -18.50 -3.41
N GLY A 140 7.29 -17.29 -3.96
CA GLY A 140 8.42 -16.48 -4.42
C GLY A 140 9.35 -16.05 -3.28
N VAL A 141 8.80 -15.57 -2.17
CA VAL A 141 9.59 -15.17 -0.98
C VAL A 141 10.29 -16.38 -0.35
N GLY A 142 9.60 -17.52 -0.25
CA GLY A 142 10.17 -18.75 0.28
C GLY A 142 11.39 -19.25 -0.52
N LEU A 143 11.31 -19.20 -1.85
CA LEU A 143 12.40 -19.61 -2.74
C LEU A 143 13.63 -18.69 -2.60
N LEU A 144 13.40 -17.38 -2.46
CA LEU A 144 14.46 -16.38 -2.32
C LEU A 144 15.21 -16.53 -0.99
N LEU A 145 14.49 -16.74 0.12
CA LEU A 145 15.11 -17.00 1.43
C LEU A 145 15.89 -18.31 1.46
N ALA A 146 15.40 -19.37 0.81
CA ALA A 146 16.10 -20.64 0.72
C ALA A 146 17.43 -20.52 -0.05
N SER A 147 17.46 -19.74 -1.15
CA SER A 147 18.69 -19.49 -1.92
C SER A 147 19.74 -18.71 -1.13
N ALA A 148 19.33 -17.70 -0.36
CA ALA A 148 20.23 -16.89 0.47
C ALA A 148 20.82 -17.72 1.64
N GLY A 149 19.99 -18.55 2.29
CA GLY A 149 20.44 -19.47 3.34
C GLY A 149 21.42 -20.51 2.82
N GLY A 150 21.16 -21.10 1.65
CA GLY A 150 22.05 -22.06 1.00
C GLY A 150 23.41 -21.44 0.62
N ALA A 151 23.41 -20.23 0.07
CA ALA A 151 24.65 -19.51 -0.25
C ALA A 151 25.47 -19.16 0.99
N ALA A 152 24.82 -18.74 2.08
CA ALA A 152 25.49 -18.43 3.35
C ALA A 152 26.10 -19.69 4.00
N LEU A 153 25.37 -20.81 4.00
CA LEU A 153 25.88 -22.10 4.50
C LEU A 153 27.06 -22.61 3.67
N TRP A 154 26.95 -22.55 2.35
CA TRP A 154 28.04 -22.95 1.45
C TRP A 154 29.29 -22.07 1.64
N TRP A 155 29.11 -20.76 1.80
CA TRP A 155 30.20 -19.82 2.07
C TRP A 155 30.85 -20.07 3.45
N TRP A 156 30.04 -20.33 4.48
CA TRP A 156 30.50 -20.67 5.83
C TRP A 156 31.31 -21.98 5.85
N GLU A 157 30.85 -22.99 5.12
CA GLU A 157 31.53 -24.29 5.04
C GLU A 157 32.87 -24.19 4.30
N ARG A 158 32.93 -23.40 3.22
CA ARG A 158 34.17 -23.12 2.50
C ARG A 158 35.24 -22.45 3.38
N GLN A 159 34.85 -21.53 4.26
CA GLN A 159 35.80 -20.91 5.20
C GLN A 159 36.38 -21.89 6.22
N ARG A 160 35.59 -22.88 6.67
CA ARG A 160 36.10 -23.92 7.57
C ARG A 160 37.19 -24.76 6.91
N SER A 161 37.13 -24.97 5.60
CA SER A 161 38.12 -25.75 4.85
C SER A 161 39.44 -25.02 4.60
N GLU A 162 39.46 -23.68 4.68
CA GLU A 162 40.65 -22.86 4.42
C GLU A 162 41.44 -22.47 5.69
N ALA A 163 41.03 -22.93 6.88
CA ALA A 163 41.75 -22.64 8.11
C ALA A 163 43.12 -23.36 8.16
N PRO A 164 44.26 -22.64 8.28
CA PRO A 164 45.57 -23.27 8.41
C PRO A 164 45.69 -24.03 9.74
N ALA A 165 46.32 -25.21 9.71
CA ALA A 165 46.51 -26.07 10.88
C ALA A 165 47.23 -25.31 12.01
N PRO A 166 46.79 -25.44 13.29
CA PRO A 166 47.37 -24.71 14.40
C PRO A 166 48.82 -25.14 14.64
N ALA A 167 49.72 -24.15 14.75
CA ALA A 167 51.12 -24.35 15.11
C ALA A 167 51.23 -25.00 16.50
N ILE A 168 51.98 -26.10 16.60
CA ILE A 168 52.22 -26.85 17.85
C ILE A 168 53.04 -25.97 18.80
N ALA A 169 52.40 -25.44 19.84
CA ALA A 169 53.08 -24.82 20.98
C ALA A 169 53.39 -25.88 22.06
N SER A 170 54.63 -25.89 22.55
CA SER A 170 55.18 -26.88 23.48
C SER A 170 54.43 -26.98 24.83
N PRO A 171 54.41 -28.17 25.48
CA PRO A 171 53.61 -28.40 26.68
C PRO A 171 54.19 -27.72 27.94
N PRO A 172 53.35 -27.14 28.83
CA PRO A 172 53.77 -26.68 30.15
C PRO A 172 53.93 -27.84 31.15
N PRO A 173 54.82 -27.73 32.17
CA PRO A 173 55.09 -28.79 33.14
C PRO A 173 53.99 -28.94 34.21
N ALA A 174 53.79 -30.16 34.70
CA ALA A 174 52.67 -30.58 35.56
C ALA A 174 52.87 -30.29 37.07
N PRO A 175 51.83 -29.80 37.78
CA PRO A 175 51.77 -29.85 39.25
C PRO A 175 50.76 -30.88 39.81
N ALA A 176 51.02 -31.28 41.06
CA ALA A 176 50.58 -32.49 41.77
C ALA A 176 49.11 -32.53 42.26
N ALA A 177 48.70 -33.75 42.67
CA ALA A 177 47.36 -34.28 42.99
C ALA A 177 46.67 -33.70 44.28
N PRO A 178 45.37 -34.03 44.54
CA PRO A 178 44.37 -33.11 45.11
C PRO A 178 44.13 -33.17 46.65
N ALA A 179 43.26 -32.23 47.09
CA ALA A 179 42.71 -31.90 48.42
C ALA A 179 42.14 -33.07 49.24
N THR A 180 41.82 -32.95 50.55
CA THR A 180 40.63 -32.33 51.23
C THR A 180 40.67 -32.77 52.73
N PRO A 181 39.70 -32.55 53.69
CA PRO A 181 38.50 -31.69 53.81
C PRO A 181 38.34 -31.08 55.27
N PRO A 182 37.14 -30.92 55.90
CA PRO A 182 36.06 -29.91 55.73
C PRO A 182 35.57 -29.24 57.06
N ALA A 183 34.56 -28.36 56.97
CA ALA A 183 33.35 -28.21 57.85
C ALA A 183 32.87 -26.72 57.88
N SER A 184 31.64 -26.41 57.44
CA SER A 184 30.44 -26.05 58.26
C SER A 184 30.57 -24.64 58.90
N GLU A 185 29.70 -23.63 58.86
CA GLU A 185 28.23 -23.43 59.00
C GLU A 185 27.90 -21.99 58.46
N THR A 186 26.82 -21.71 57.68
CA THR A 186 25.46 -21.16 58.01
C THR A 186 25.37 -19.73 58.65
N PRO A 187 24.24 -18.94 58.54
CA PRO A 187 24.06 -17.84 57.56
C PRO A 187 23.67 -16.44 58.20
N PRO A 188 22.92 -15.51 57.54
CA PRO A 188 23.20 -14.05 57.44
C PRO A 188 22.52 -13.16 58.53
N PRO A 189 22.73 -11.82 58.56
CA PRO A 189 21.74 -10.88 57.97
C PRO A 189 22.24 -9.47 57.52
N THR A 190 21.41 -8.79 56.70
CA THR A 190 21.36 -7.36 56.28
C THR A 190 20.78 -6.48 57.44
N PRO A 191 20.85 -5.12 57.56
CA PRO A 191 20.70 -4.08 56.50
C PRO A 191 21.36 -2.67 56.65
N SER A 192 21.27 -1.88 55.55
CA SER A 192 21.09 -0.40 55.27
C SER A 192 21.33 0.71 56.33
N PRO A 193 21.22 2.03 56.00
CA PRO A 193 21.53 2.87 54.82
C PRO A 193 22.33 4.17 55.21
N VAL A 194 22.49 5.18 54.32
CA VAL A 194 22.31 6.67 54.55
C VAL A 194 22.93 7.50 53.39
N PRO A 195 22.37 8.68 53.00
CA PRO A 195 22.59 9.34 51.71
C PRO A 195 23.45 10.65 51.73
N ALA A 196 23.79 11.10 50.50
CA ALA A 196 24.29 12.37 49.91
C ALA A 196 24.62 13.64 50.76
N PRO A 197 25.49 14.56 50.28
CA PRO A 197 24.98 15.68 49.47
C PRO A 197 25.90 16.24 48.33
N VAL A 198 25.32 17.24 47.67
CA VAL A 198 25.54 17.94 46.39
C VAL A 198 26.63 19.05 46.40
N GLN A 199 27.38 19.20 45.28
CA GLN A 199 27.94 20.37 44.53
C GLN A 199 28.15 21.77 45.19
N PRO A 200 29.06 22.68 44.71
CA PRO A 200 29.03 23.25 43.34
C PRO A 200 30.34 23.73 42.68
N ALA A 201 30.16 24.07 41.39
CA ALA A 201 31.09 24.70 40.47
C ALA A 201 31.43 26.17 40.82
N ILE A 202 32.65 26.60 40.49
CA ILE A 202 33.03 28.03 40.43
C ILE A 202 33.81 28.29 39.13
N ARG A 203 33.33 29.30 38.39
CA ARG A 203 33.94 30.00 37.26
C ARG A 203 35.17 30.80 37.69
N THR A 204 36.19 30.86 36.83
CA THR A 204 36.71 32.11 36.20
C THR A 204 37.64 31.75 35.06
#